data_AF-A0A516WZG5-F1
#
_entry.id   AF-A0A516WZG5-F1
#
_cell.length_a   1.000
_cell.length_b   1.000
_cell.length_c   1.000
_cell.angle_alpha   90.00
_cell.angle_beta   90.00
_cell.angle_gamma   90.00
#
_symmetry.space_group_name_H-M   'P 1'
#
loop_
_entity.id
_entity.type
_entity.pdbx_description
1 polymer ?
#
loop_
_entity_poly.entity_id
_entity_poly.type
_entity_poly.pdbx_seq_one_letter_code
_entity_poly.pdbx_strand_id
1 'polypeptide(L)'
;MTLPIDGETMGSARIERTTPGAFSLNEQFDAGVNRGSPVSDDYAQCGPFDFTGVLHSVRVDPRTSTLKDQARTFPPRSIGA
;
A
#
# COMPACT_ATOMS: atom_id res chain seq x y z
N MET A 1 -6.15 12.89 -5.15
CA MET A 1 -5.79 11.50 -4.77
C MET A 1 -6.96 10.62 -5.15
N THR A 2 -6.69 9.46 -5.72
CA THR A 2 -7.71 8.53 -6.22
C THR A 2 -7.43 7.15 -5.64
N LEU A 3 -8.50 6.43 -5.27
CA LEU A 3 -8.43 5.05 -4.79
C LEU A 3 -9.13 4.12 -5.80
N PRO A 4 -8.37 3.47 -6.70
CA PRO A 4 -8.92 2.47 -7.59
C PRO A 4 -8.93 1.06 -6.97
N ILE A 5 -9.96 0.28 -7.30
CA ILE A 5 -10.03 -1.17 -7.06
C ILE A 5 -10.43 -1.81 -8.39
N ASP A 6 -9.70 -2.83 -8.83
CA ASP A 6 -9.94 -3.53 -10.09
C ASP A 6 -10.07 -2.60 -11.32
N GLY A 7 -9.34 -1.49 -11.31
CA GLY A 7 -9.33 -0.48 -12.37
C GLY A 7 -10.46 0.55 -12.31
N GLU A 8 -11.43 0.39 -11.39
CA GLU A 8 -12.52 1.33 -11.18
C GLU A 8 -12.24 2.26 -9.99
N THR A 9 -12.56 3.55 -10.14
CA THR A 9 -12.37 4.52 -9.06
C THR A 9 -13.48 4.40 -8.02
N MET A 10 -13.13 3.96 -6.81
CA MET A 10 -14.06 3.87 -5.68
C MET A 10 -14.18 5.18 -4.90
N GLY A 11 -13.13 6.01 -4.95
CA GLY A 11 -13.12 7.28 -4.23
C GLY A 11 -12.08 8.25 -4.77
N SER A 12 -12.38 9.55 -4.61
CA SER A 12 -11.49 10.63 -5.00
C SER A 12 -11.60 11.79 -4.02
N ALA A 13 -10.45 12.36 -3.64
CA ALA A 13 -10.38 13.51 -2.75
C ALA A 13 -9.18 14.40 -3.08
N ARG A 14 -9.29 15.69 -2.74
CA ARG A 14 -8.16 16.63 -2.78
C ARG A 14 -7.47 16.64 -1.42
N ILE A 15 -6.15 16.49 -1.43
CA ILE A 15 -5.32 16.73 -0.26
C ILE A 15 -4.83 18.17 -0.37
N GLU A 16 -5.33 19.05 0.50
CA GLU A 16 -5.00 20.48 0.46
C GLU A 16 -3.56 20.77 0.87
N ARG A 17 -2.99 19.96 1.77
CA ARG A 17 -1.59 20.07 2.21
C ARG A 17 -1.06 18.72 2.64
N THR A 18 0.14 18.38 2.17
CA THR A 18 0.90 17.21 2.63
C THR A 18 1.87 17.58 3.74
N THR A 19 2.23 16.63 4.60
CA THR A 19 3.33 16.81 5.56
C THR A 19 4.65 16.93 4.78
N PRO A 20 5.46 17.98 5.02
CA PRO A 20 6.75 18.11 4.35
C PRO A 20 7.74 17.08 4.90
N GLY A 21 7.96 16.00 4.13
CA GLY A 21 9.19 15.19 3.99
C GLY A 21 9.89 14.58 5.22
N ALA A 22 9.57 14.97 6.45
CA ALA A 22 10.14 14.42 7.66
C ALA A 22 9.38 13.16 8.07
N PHE A 23 9.42 12.17 7.19
CA PHE A 23 9.23 10.77 7.57
C PHE A 23 10.46 10.39 8.39
N SER A 24 10.28 9.75 9.55
CA SER A 24 11.38 9.50 10.48
C SER A 24 12.48 8.66 9.80
N LEU A 25 13.75 8.86 10.16
CA LEU A 25 14.87 8.13 9.54
C LEU A 25 14.83 6.60 9.75
N ASN A 26 13.90 6.12 10.58
CA ASN A 26 13.62 4.72 10.87
C ASN A 26 12.24 4.27 10.34
N GLU A 27 11.61 5.02 9.45
CA GLU A 27 10.27 4.69 8.94
C GLU A 27 10.34 3.48 8.00
N GLN A 28 9.50 2.50 8.28
CA GLN A 28 9.57 1.19 7.66
C GLN A 28 8.70 1.16 6.40
N PHE A 29 9.31 0.83 5.27
CA PHE A 29 8.58 0.49 4.05
C PHE A 29 8.37 -1.04 4.01
N ASP A 30 7.53 -1.54 4.92
CA ASP A 30 7.23 -2.96 5.00
C ASP A 30 6.09 -3.36 4.06
N ALA A 31 6.15 -4.60 3.55
CA ALA A 31 5.05 -5.24 2.84
C ALA A 31 4.65 -6.53 3.57
N GLY A 32 3.38 -6.65 3.93
CA GLY A 32 2.80 -7.86 4.51
C GLY A 32 2.97 -8.02 6.03
N VAL A 33 3.65 -7.11 6.72
CA VAL A 33 3.79 -7.09 8.18
C VAL A 33 4.18 -5.69 8.62
N ASN A 34 3.85 -5.26 9.84
CA ASN A 34 4.39 -4.03 10.43
C ASN A 34 5.41 -4.43 11.50
N ARG A 35 6.67 -4.00 11.38
CA ARG A 35 7.69 -4.26 12.42
C ARG A 35 7.91 -3.06 13.34
N GLY A 36 7.02 -2.07 13.30
CA GLY A 36 7.02 -0.92 14.20
C GLY A 36 6.57 -1.29 15.60
N SER A 37 7.09 -0.57 16.60
CA SER A 37 6.55 -0.62 17.96
C SER A 37 5.11 -0.12 17.99
N PRO A 38 4.24 -0.67 18.85
CA PRO A 38 2.90 -0.16 19.03
C PRO A 38 2.94 1.28 19.56
N VAL A 39 1.96 2.11 19.16
CA VAL A 39 1.79 3.48 19.67
C VAL A 39 0.74 3.56 20.79
N SER A 40 0.09 2.45 21.12
CA SER A 40 -0.78 2.28 22.29
C SER A 40 -0.64 0.87 22.86
N ASP A 41 -0.75 0.76 24.19
CA ASP A 41 -0.76 -0.51 24.91
C ASP A 41 -1.99 -1.36 24.58
N ASP A 42 -3.10 -0.73 24.16
CA ASP A 42 -4.38 -1.39 23.85
C ASP A 42 -4.27 -2.50 22.82
N TYR A 43 -3.26 -2.41 21.94
CA TYR A 43 -3.03 -3.40 20.88
C TYR A 43 -1.59 -3.93 20.85
N ALA A 44 -0.77 -3.58 21.85
CA ALA A 44 0.65 -3.96 21.90
C ALA A 44 0.85 -5.49 21.88
N GLN A 45 -0.08 -6.25 22.43
CA GLN A 45 -0.01 -7.72 22.50
C GLN A 45 -0.55 -8.42 21.24
N CYS A 46 -1.15 -7.68 20.31
CA CYS A 46 -1.76 -8.24 19.09
C CYS A 46 -0.79 -8.30 17.90
N GLY A 47 0.40 -7.70 18.03
CA GLY A 47 1.43 -7.66 16.98
C GLY A 47 2.20 -8.99 16.83
N PRO A 48 2.88 -9.21 15.68
CA PRO A 48 3.25 -8.22 14.65
C PRO A 48 2.24 -8.00 13.50
N PHE A 49 0.99 -8.46 13.59
CA PHE A 49 -0.07 -8.24 12.58
C PHE A 49 0.31 -8.69 11.15
N ASP A 50 0.79 -9.92 11.02
CA ASP A 50 1.11 -10.48 9.71
C ASP A 50 -0.11 -10.54 8.80
N PHE A 51 0.06 -10.15 7.53
CA PHE A 51 -0.91 -10.40 6.49
C PHE A 51 -0.98 -11.90 6.20
N THR A 52 -2.15 -12.49 6.32
CA THR A 52 -2.35 -13.95 6.19
C THR A 52 -2.65 -14.41 4.76
N GLY A 53 -2.76 -13.48 3.81
CA GLY A 53 -2.98 -13.79 2.40
C GLY A 53 -1.68 -13.86 1.57
N VAL A 54 -1.84 -13.90 0.24
CA VAL A 54 -0.71 -13.88 -0.70
C VAL A 54 -0.65 -12.51 -1.38
N LEU A 55 0.49 -11.83 -1.26
CA LEU A 55 0.79 -10.63 -2.04
C LEU A 55 1.42 -11.06 -3.37
N HIS A 56 0.68 -10.91 -4.47
CA HIS A 56 1.22 -11.22 -5.81
C HIS A 56 2.24 -10.18 -6.30
N SER A 57 2.02 -8.91 -5.98
CA SER A 57 2.89 -7.82 -6.40
C SER A 57 2.66 -6.57 -5.57
N VAL A 58 3.73 -5.84 -5.29
CA VAL A 58 3.69 -4.47 -4.74
C VAL A 58 4.51 -3.59 -5.68
N ARG A 59 3.90 -2.49 -6.17
CA ARG A 59 4.56 -1.54 -7.08
C ARG A 59 4.43 -0.13 -6.53
N VAL A 60 5.56 0.56 -6.44
CA VAL A 60 5.61 2.00 -6.19
C VAL A 60 6.19 2.67 -7.43
N ASP A 61 5.44 3.62 -7.99
CA ASP A 61 5.92 4.48 -9.06
C ASP A 61 6.02 5.91 -8.50
N PRO A 62 7.23 6.50 -8.41
CA PRO A 62 7.38 7.85 -7.89
C PRO A 62 6.87 8.92 -8.87
N ARG A 63 6.50 8.54 -10.09
CA ARG A 63 5.90 9.43 -11.07
C ARG A 63 4.39 9.49 -10.87
N THR A 64 3.81 10.63 -11.23
CA THR A 64 2.36 10.74 -11.36
C THR A 64 1.88 9.74 -12.41
N SER A 65 1.09 8.76 -11.99
CA SER A 65 0.51 7.75 -12.86
C SER A 65 -0.99 8.01 -13.05
N THR A 66 -1.50 7.69 -14.24
CA THR A 66 -2.93 7.63 -14.50
C THR A 66 -3.46 6.23 -14.23
N LEU A 67 -4.79 6.08 -14.08
CA LEU A 67 -5.43 4.76 -13.92
C LEU A 67 -5.06 3.78 -15.05
N LYS A 68 -4.82 4.31 -16.27
CA LYS A 68 -4.40 3.50 -17.42
C LYS A 68 -2.96 2.98 -17.30
N ASP A 69 -2.09 3.65 -16.55
CA ASP A 69 -0.71 3.21 -16.32
C ASP A 69 -0.64 2.03 -15.35
N GLN A 70 -1.59 1.95 -14.41
CA GLN A 70 -1.70 0.88 -13.40
C GLN A 70 -2.11 -0.46 -14.02
N ALA A 71 -2.97 -0.43 -15.05
CA ALA A 71 -3.52 -1.62 -15.70
C ALA A 71 -2.54 -2.34 -16.66
N ARG A 72 -1.41 -1.73 -17.03
CA ARG A 72 -0.53 -2.24 -18.10
C ARG A 72 0.54 -3.25 -17.67
N THR A 73 0.65 -3.64 -16.39
CA THR A 73 1.91 -4.25 -15.90
C THR A 73 1.79 -5.56 -15.13
N PHE A 74 0.72 -6.33 -15.27
CA PHE A 74 0.71 -7.73 -14.83
C PHE A 74 0.07 -8.61 -15.90
N PRO A 75 0.83 -9.47 -16.61
CA PRO A 75 0.20 -10.47 -17.46
C PRO A 75 -0.65 -11.38 -16.55
N PRO A 76 -1.88 -11.76 -16.97
CA PRO A 76 -2.65 -12.76 -16.24
C PRO A 76 -1.80 -14.04 -16.19
N ARG A 77 -1.44 -14.50 -14.99
CA ARG A 77 -0.87 -15.84 -14.86
C ARG A 77 -2.02 -16.82 -15.12
N SER A 78 -1.88 -17.66 -16.14
CA SER A 78 -2.66 -18.88 -16.23
C SER A 78 -2.37 -19.69 -14.96
N ILE A 79 -3.38 -19.87 -14.12
CA ILE A 79 -3.36 -20.89 -13.08
C ILE A 79 -3.39 -22.22 -13.84
N GLY A 80 -2.22 -22.84 -14.00
CA GLY A 80 -2.13 -24.22 -14.47
C GLY A 80 -2.81 -25.12 -13.44
N ALA A 81 -3.60 -26.06 -13.95
CA ALA A 81 -4.34 -27.07 -13.19
C ALA A 81 -3.42 -27.99 -12.38
#